data_AF-A0A7X0IUN8-F1
#
_entry.id   AF-A0A7X0IUN8-F1
#
_cell.length_a   1.000
_cell.length_b   1.000
_cell.length_c   1.000
_cell.angle_alpha   90.00
_cell.angle_beta   90.00
_cell.angle_gamma   90.00
#
_symmetry.space_group_name_H-M   'P 1'
#
loop_
_entity.id
_entity.type
_entity.pdbx_description
1 polymer ?
#
loop_
_entity_poly.entity_id
_entity_poly.type
_entity_poly.pdbx_seq_one_letter_code
_entity_poly.pdbx_strand_id
1 'polypeptide(L)'
;MAEFLYSLRVFGISTVEDIERFADLHNDYVVSLTRDAAKLERLGLTQERALGSMFTSDTKPRLIQNWSERPGAIDQSNLARFLVAVMSSETCRKILIDFELAGFVERKRSPYGTVIIWSTGRIENIFGLMLRNLRQAVEVLNTADSQKMSSN
;
A
#
# COMPACT_ATOMS: atom_id res chain seq x y z
N MET A 1 3.98 -0.17 4.00
CA MET A 1 3.72 1.27 3.75
C MET A 1 4.55 1.79 2.59
N ALA A 2 5.89 1.78 2.67
CA ALA A 2 6.77 2.23 1.58
C ALA A 2 6.45 1.56 0.23
N GLU A 3 6.37 0.22 0.21
CA GLU A 3 6.01 -0.56 -0.97
C GLU A 3 4.62 -0.21 -1.52
N PHE A 4 3.63 0.00 -0.65
CA PHE A 4 2.26 0.38 -1.06
C PHE A 4 2.26 1.73 -1.79
N LEU A 5 2.86 2.76 -1.18
CA LEU A 5 2.95 4.09 -1.78
C LEU A 5 3.76 4.07 -3.09
N TYR A 6 4.87 3.33 -3.11
CA TYR A 6 5.66 3.12 -4.32
C TYR A 6 4.86 2.43 -5.42
N SER A 7 4.08 1.41 -5.09
CA SER A 7 3.24 0.67 -6.03
C SER A 7 2.16 1.55 -6.64
N LEU A 8 1.48 2.38 -5.83
CA LEU A 8 0.50 3.35 -6.36
C LEU A 8 1.13 4.24 -7.44
N ARG A 9 2.34 4.74 -7.18
CA ARG A 9 3.09 5.56 -8.15
C ARG A 9 3.50 4.78 -9.40
N VAL A 10 4.02 3.56 -9.25
CA VAL A 10 4.49 2.74 -10.37
C VAL A 10 3.34 2.30 -11.28
N PHE A 11 2.20 1.92 -10.69
CA PHE A 11 1.00 1.57 -11.45
C PHE A 11 0.23 2.78 -11.97
N GLY A 12 0.71 4.00 -11.72
CA GLY A 12 0.12 5.23 -12.25
C GLY A 12 -1.25 5.55 -11.69
N ILE A 13 -1.59 5.04 -10.48
CA ILE A 13 -2.87 5.31 -9.82
C ILE A 13 -2.90 6.81 -9.48
N SER A 14 -3.58 7.59 -10.32
CA SER A 14 -3.50 9.06 -10.27
C SER A 14 -4.84 9.73 -10.52
N THR A 15 -5.78 9.05 -11.17
CA THR A 15 -7.14 9.54 -11.43
C THR A 15 -8.14 8.97 -10.42
N VAL A 16 -9.36 9.51 -10.42
CA VAL A 16 -10.46 8.99 -9.60
C VAL A 16 -10.85 7.59 -10.05
N GLU A 17 -10.87 7.36 -11.36
CA GLU A 17 -11.18 6.08 -11.98
C GLU A 17 -10.17 5.00 -11.58
N ASP A 18 -8.88 5.37 -11.48
CA ASP A 18 -7.83 4.44 -11.05
C ASP A 18 -8.01 3.99 -9.60
N ILE A 19 -8.26 4.92 -8.68
CA ILE A 19 -8.43 4.59 -7.26
C ILE A 19 -9.73 3.83 -7.02
N GLU A 20 -10.78 4.16 -7.78
CA GLU A 20 -12.04 3.43 -7.77
C GLU A 20 -11.81 1.97 -8.17
N ARG A 21 -11.15 1.76 -9.32
CA ARG A 21 -10.80 0.41 -9.81
C ARG A 21 -9.90 -0.33 -8.82
N PHE A 22 -8.95 0.35 -8.20
CA PHE A 22 -8.07 -0.25 -7.21
C PHE A 22 -8.83 -0.71 -5.96
N ALA A 23 -9.84 0.04 -5.51
CA ALA A 23 -10.72 -0.37 -4.42
C ALA A 23 -11.55 -1.62 -4.78
N ASP A 24 -12.02 -1.73 -6.03
CA ASP A 24 -12.75 -2.92 -6.49
C ASP A 24 -11.84 -4.15 -6.57
N LEU A 25 -10.62 -4.00 -7.10
CA LEU A 25 -9.61 -5.08 -7.11
C LEU A 25 -9.22 -5.53 -5.70
N HIS A 26 -9.14 -4.59 -4.75
CA HIS A 26 -8.95 -4.91 -3.33
C HIS A 26 -10.10 -5.74 -2.77
N ASN A 27 -11.35 -5.38 -3.07
CA ASN A 27 -12.52 -6.15 -2.65
C ASN A 27 -12.52 -7.57 -3.22
N ASP A 28 -12.20 -7.73 -4.51
CA ASP A 28 -12.07 -9.03 -5.15
C ASP A 28 -10.99 -9.88 -4.47
N TYR A 29 -9.85 -9.26 -4.15
CA TYR A 29 -8.78 -9.91 -3.39
C TYR A 29 -9.25 -10.36 -2.01
N VAL A 30 -9.94 -9.50 -1.25
CA VAL A 30 -10.49 -9.85 0.06
C VAL A 30 -11.48 -11.01 -0.05
N VAL A 31 -12.38 -11.00 -1.03
CA VAL A 31 -13.31 -12.11 -1.28
C VAL A 31 -12.53 -13.40 -1.55
N SER A 32 -11.46 -13.35 -2.35
CA SER A 32 -10.61 -14.51 -2.60
C SER A 32 -9.94 -15.03 -1.30
N LEU A 33 -9.49 -14.13 -0.41
CA LEU A 33 -8.90 -14.51 0.88
C LEU A 33 -9.91 -15.25 1.76
N THR A 34 -11.16 -14.79 1.80
CA THR A 34 -12.19 -15.43 2.63
C THR A 34 -12.57 -16.84 2.21
N ARG A 35 -12.17 -17.25 1.00
CA ARG A 35 -12.35 -18.61 0.48
C ARG A 35 -11.13 -19.51 0.76
N ASP A 36 -10.04 -18.95 1.27
CA ASP A 36 -8.78 -19.66 1.55
C ASP A 36 -8.39 -19.50 3.03
N ALA A 37 -8.94 -20.38 3.86
CA ALA A 37 -8.69 -20.37 5.31
C ALA A 37 -7.21 -20.55 5.66
N ALA A 38 -6.47 -21.38 4.90
CA ALA A 38 -5.05 -21.60 5.12
C ALA A 38 -4.22 -20.34 4.84
N LYS A 39 -4.60 -19.56 3.82
CA LYS A 39 -3.96 -18.26 3.56
C LYS A 39 -4.31 -17.22 4.62
N LEU A 40 -5.56 -17.17 5.09
CA LEU A 40 -5.94 -16.30 6.21
C LEU A 40 -5.12 -16.59 7.47
N GLU A 41 -4.95 -17.87 7.82
CA GLU A 41 -4.14 -18.29 8.96
C GLU A 41 -2.67 -17.86 8.81
N ARG A 42 -2.06 -18.09 7.64
CA ARG A 42 -0.68 -17.65 7.35
C ARG A 42 -0.49 -16.14 7.47
N LEU A 43 -1.54 -15.36 7.20
CA LEU A 43 -1.53 -13.90 7.33
C LEU A 43 -1.89 -13.41 8.74
N GLY A 44 -2.26 -14.31 9.67
CA GLY A 44 -2.76 -13.93 10.99
C GLY A 44 -4.04 -13.09 10.91
N LEU A 45 -4.85 -13.29 9.87
CA LEU A 45 -6.03 -12.49 9.56
C LEU A 45 -7.29 -13.33 9.76
N THR A 46 -8.19 -12.88 10.63
CA THR A 46 -9.52 -13.49 10.78
C THR A 46 -10.42 -13.16 9.59
N GLN A 47 -11.35 -14.04 9.24
CA GLN A 47 -12.33 -13.79 8.19
C GLN A 47 -13.15 -12.51 8.43
N GLU A 48 -13.58 -12.26 9.68
CA GLU A 48 -14.32 -11.04 10.06
C GLU A 48 -13.53 -9.77 9.74
N ARG A 49 -12.27 -9.69 10.17
CA ARG A 49 -11.39 -8.56 9.85
C ARG A 49 -11.12 -8.41 8.35
N ALA A 50 -11.02 -9.52 7.61
CA ALA A 50 -10.88 -9.47 6.16
C ALA A 50 -12.13 -8.82 5.54
N LEU A 51 -13.33 -9.32 5.83
CA LEU A 51 -14.58 -8.76 5.33
C LEU A 51 -14.78 -7.30 5.75
N GLY A 52 -14.45 -6.95 7.01
CA GLY A 52 -14.53 -5.58 7.51
C GLY A 52 -13.56 -4.59 6.84
N SER A 53 -12.60 -5.09 6.07
CA SER A 53 -11.68 -4.25 5.29
C SER A 53 -12.17 -3.92 3.89
N MET A 54 -13.30 -4.48 3.46
CA MET A 54 -13.87 -4.18 2.14
C MET A 54 -14.32 -2.73 2.05
N PHE A 55 -14.25 -2.19 0.84
CA PHE A 55 -14.88 -0.93 0.49
C PHE A 55 -16.35 -1.16 0.18
N THR A 56 -17.22 -0.68 1.06
CA THR A 56 -18.67 -0.72 0.97
C THR A 56 -19.23 0.56 0.34
N SER A 57 -20.56 0.60 0.15
CA SER A 57 -21.28 1.77 -0.36
C SER A 57 -21.12 3.03 0.49
N ASP A 58 -20.71 2.91 1.76
CA ASP A 58 -20.45 4.06 2.64
C ASP A 58 -18.96 4.45 2.70
N THR A 59 -18.02 3.51 2.49
CA THR A 59 -16.58 3.81 2.59
C THR A 59 -15.95 4.21 1.25
N LYS A 60 -16.38 3.59 0.14
CA LYS A 60 -15.82 3.84 -1.19
C LYS A 60 -16.04 5.29 -1.65
N PRO A 61 -17.23 5.91 -1.46
CA PRO A 61 -17.43 7.31 -1.84
C PRO A 61 -16.51 8.28 -1.10
N ARG A 62 -16.20 8.00 0.17
CA ARG A 62 -15.25 8.82 0.96
C ARG A 62 -13.82 8.75 0.39
N LEU A 63 -13.39 7.56 -0.05
CA LEU A 63 -12.10 7.38 -0.72
C LEU A 63 -12.05 8.20 -2.02
N ILE A 64 -13.08 8.04 -2.85
CA ILE A 64 -13.21 8.75 -4.13
C ILE A 64 -13.22 10.26 -3.93
N GLN A 65 -13.99 10.76 -2.95
CA GLN A 65 -14.05 12.18 -2.63
C GLN A 65 -12.68 12.72 -2.24
N ASN A 66 -12.01 12.10 -1.26
CA ASN A 66 -10.68 12.54 -0.81
C ASN A 66 -9.69 12.59 -1.98
N TRP A 67 -9.72 11.57 -2.84
CA TRP A 67 -8.85 11.50 -4.01
C TRP A 67 -9.17 12.57 -5.06
N SER A 68 -10.45 12.89 -5.25
CA SER A 68 -10.89 13.95 -6.18
C SER A 68 -10.48 15.35 -5.71
N GLU A 69 -10.47 15.58 -4.39
CA GLU A 69 -10.03 16.85 -3.80
C GLU A 69 -8.50 16.99 -3.87
N ARG A 70 -7.78 15.89 -3.70
CA ARG A 70 -6.32 15.82 -3.83
C ARG A 70 -5.88 14.41 -4.25
N PRO A 71 -5.38 14.21 -5.47
CA PRO A 71 -4.85 12.92 -5.90
C PRO A 71 -3.78 12.40 -4.93
N GLY A 72 -3.91 11.12 -4.55
CA GLY A 72 -3.05 10.49 -3.54
C GLY A 72 -3.48 10.73 -2.07
N ALA A 73 -4.54 11.50 -1.82
CA ALA A 73 -5.09 11.67 -0.49
C ALA A 73 -6.03 10.51 -0.10
N ILE A 74 -5.74 9.89 1.04
CA ILE A 74 -6.50 8.76 1.59
C ILE A 74 -6.72 9.02 3.07
N ASP A 75 -7.91 8.76 3.62
CA ASP A 75 -8.05 8.78 5.07
C ASP A 75 -7.40 7.54 5.72
N GLN A 76 -6.99 7.70 6.98
CA GLN A 76 -6.31 6.64 7.73
C GLN A 76 -7.07 5.31 7.75
N SER A 77 -8.41 5.34 7.82
CA SER A 77 -9.23 4.13 7.87
C SER A 77 -9.22 3.42 6.52
N ASN A 78 -9.35 4.15 5.42
CA ASN A 78 -9.25 3.60 4.07
C ASN A 78 -7.84 3.10 3.73
N LEU A 79 -6.79 3.74 4.24
CA LEU A 79 -5.44 3.19 4.11
C LEU A 79 -5.27 1.87 4.89
N ALA A 80 -5.82 1.79 6.11
CA ALA A 80 -5.81 0.55 6.88
C ALA A 80 -6.59 -0.58 6.20
N ARG A 81 -7.68 -0.27 5.47
CA ARG A 81 -8.40 -1.24 4.64
C ARG A 81 -7.50 -1.87 3.59
N PHE A 82 -6.83 -1.05 2.77
CA PHE A 82 -5.88 -1.54 1.77
C PHE A 82 -4.75 -2.39 2.37
N LEU A 83 -4.30 -2.06 3.58
CA LEU A 83 -3.17 -2.73 4.23
C LEU A 83 -3.57 -3.88 5.16
N VAL A 84 -4.83 -4.33 5.13
CA VAL A 84 -5.36 -5.35 6.06
C VAL A 84 -4.56 -6.65 6.09
N ALA A 85 -4.03 -7.07 4.94
CA ALA A 85 -3.26 -8.31 4.80
C ALA A 85 -1.81 -8.17 5.30
N VAL A 86 -1.37 -6.95 5.59
CA VAL A 86 0.01 -6.63 5.98
C VAL A 86 0.07 -6.21 7.44
N MET A 87 -0.95 -5.51 7.95
CA MET A 87 -0.93 -4.96 9.32
C MET A 87 -2.33 -4.69 9.88
N SER A 88 -2.40 -4.53 11.20
CA SER A 88 -3.62 -4.05 11.87
C SER A 88 -3.85 -2.55 11.64
N SER A 89 -5.09 -2.09 11.81
CA SER A 89 -5.42 -0.66 11.75
C SER A 89 -4.67 0.18 12.79
N GLU A 90 -4.42 -0.38 13.97
CA GLU A 90 -3.67 0.27 15.04
C GLU A 90 -2.17 0.36 14.70
N THR A 91 -1.61 -0.68 14.09
CA THR A 91 -0.24 -0.65 13.55
C THR A 91 -0.13 0.38 12.43
N CYS A 92 -1.10 0.44 11.51
CA CYS A 92 -1.16 1.43 10.45
C CYS A 92 -1.16 2.87 11.00
N ARG A 93 -1.97 3.13 12.04
CA ARG A 93 -2.00 4.42 12.74
C ARG A 93 -0.64 4.82 13.32
N LYS A 94 0.03 3.89 14.03
CA LYS A 94 1.36 4.16 14.61
C LYS A 94 2.40 4.44 13.54
N ILE A 95 2.44 3.62 12.49
CA ILE A 95 3.36 3.81 11.36
C ILE A 95 3.13 5.16 10.68
N LEU A 96 1.88 5.61 10.53
CA LEU A 96 1.60 6.92 9.94
C LEU A 96 2.11 8.09 10.78
N ILE A 97 2.10 7.96 12.11
CA ILE A 97 2.72 8.95 13.01
C ILE A 97 4.23 8.99 12.77
N ASP A 98 4.88 7.82 12.73
CA ASP A 98 6.32 7.73 12.49
C ASP A 98 6.71 8.24 11.10
N PHE A 99 5.90 7.95 10.08
CA PHE A 99 6.09 8.43 8.72
C PHE A 99 5.91 9.95 8.60
N GLU A 100 4.98 10.53 9.33
CA GLU A 100 4.81 11.99 9.40
C GLU A 100 6.03 12.64 10.07
N LEU A 101 6.47 12.11 11.22
CA LEU A 101 7.66 12.60 11.92
C LEU A 101 8.93 12.53 11.06
N ALA A 102 9.05 11.49 10.22
CA ALA A 102 10.14 11.36 9.27
C ALA A 102 9.98 12.23 8.00
N GLY A 103 8.83 12.89 7.82
CA GLY A 103 8.50 13.72 6.66
C GLY A 103 8.21 12.93 5.39
N PHE A 104 7.78 11.67 5.50
CA PHE A 104 7.39 10.81 4.38
C PHE A 104 5.93 11.00 3.95
N VAL A 105 5.07 11.40 4.89
CA VAL A 105 3.66 11.73 4.62
C VAL A 105 3.32 13.03 5.32
N GLU A 106 2.30 13.71 4.81
CA GLU A 106 1.62 14.78 5.53
C GLU A 106 0.28 14.24 6.05
N ARG A 107 -0.14 14.73 7.22
CA ARG A 107 -1.43 14.38 7.82
C ARG A 107 -2.21 15.66 8.09
N LYS A 108 -3.48 15.67 7.69
CA LYS A 108 -4.39 16.78 7.97
C LYS A 108 -5.69 16.26 8.53
N ARG A 109 -6.14 16.85 9.64
CA ARG A 109 -7.47 16.57 10.18
C ARG A 109 -8.51 17.30 9.34
N SER A 110 -9.49 16.57 8.83
CA SER A 110 -10.63 17.14 8.14
C SER A 110 -11.58 17.83 9.14
N PRO A 111 -12.45 18.75 8.67
CA PRO A 111 -13.53 19.31 9.48
C PRO A 111 -14.46 18.25 10.09
N TYR A 112 -14.55 17.07 9.45
CA TYR A 112 -15.37 15.94 9.87
C TYR A 112 -14.64 14.98 10.83
N GLY A 113 -13.46 15.37 11.33
CA GLY A 113 -12.71 14.61 12.33
C GLY A 113 -11.88 13.45 11.78
N THR A 114 -11.93 13.17 10.47
CA THR A 114 -11.09 12.16 9.82
C THR A 114 -9.67 12.66 9.61
N VAL A 115 -8.69 11.77 9.67
CA VAL A 115 -7.29 12.10 9.36
C VAL A 115 -7.02 11.72 7.92
N ILE A 116 -6.83 12.71 7.06
CA ILE A 116 -6.42 12.54 5.66
C ILE A 116 -4.90 12.53 5.61
N ILE A 117 -4.35 11.60 4.83
CA ILE A 117 -2.91 11.47 4.61
C ILE A 117 -2.60 11.53 3.13
N TRP A 118 -1.44 12.05 2.76
CA TRP A 118 -0.87 11.92 1.42
C TRP A 118 0.65 11.86 1.51
N SER A 119 1.26 11.23 0.51
CA SER A 119 2.71 11.08 0.46
C SER A 119 3.41 12.37 0.05
N THR A 120 4.65 12.56 0.53
CA THR A 120 5.59 13.59 0.03
C THR A 120 6.45 13.07 -1.13
N GLY A 121 6.32 11.78 -1.49
CA GLY A 121 7.11 11.11 -2.53
C GLY A 121 8.51 10.66 -2.08
N ARG A 122 8.93 11.03 -0.87
CA ARG A 122 10.30 10.78 -0.38
C ARG A 122 10.55 9.30 -0.12
N ILE A 123 9.61 8.61 0.53
CA ILE A 123 9.79 7.19 0.88
C ILE A 123 9.74 6.30 -0.36
N GLU A 124 8.92 6.64 -1.35
CA GLU A 124 8.84 5.95 -2.64
C GLU A 124 10.12 6.12 -3.44
N ASN A 125 10.73 7.31 -3.41
CA ASN A 125 12.02 7.55 -4.05
C ASN A 125 13.11 6.68 -3.41
N ILE A 126 13.16 6.62 -2.08
CA ILE A 126 14.12 5.79 -1.32
C ILE A 126 13.88 4.31 -1.65
N PHE A 127 12.65 3.83 -1.55
CA PHE A 127 12.30 2.44 -1.83
C PHE A 127 12.63 2.06 -3.28
N GLY A 128 12.30 2.92 -4.25
CA GLY A 128 12.65 2.71 -5.65
C GLY A 128 14.17 2.69 -5.90
N LEU A 129 14.95 3.48 -5.16
CA LEU A 129 16.41 3.43 -5.22
C LEU A 129 16.93 2.10 -4.67
N MET A 130 16.40 1.62 -3.54
CA MET A 130 16.77 0.33 -2.97
C MET A 130 16.52 -0.82 -3.95
N LEU A 131 15.37 -0.83 -4.63
CA LEU A 131 15.06 -1.85 -5.64
C LEU A 131 16.02 -1.81 -6.83
N ARG A 132 16.36 -0.61 -7.32
CA ARG A 132 17.34 -0.47 -8.42
C ARG A 132 18.73 -0.95 -8.01
N ASN A 133 19.18 -0.59 -6.81
CA ASN A 133 20.48 -1.03 -6.30
C ASN A 133 20.52 -2.55 -6.11
N LEU A 134 19.44 -3.14 -5.58
CA LEU A 134 19.32 -4.59 -5.43
C LEU A 134 19.40 -5.30 -6.79
N ARG A 135 18.67 -4.79 -7.79
CA ARG A 135 18.71 -5.34 -9.15
C ARG A 135 20.13 -5.32 -9.73
N GLN A 136 20.84 -4.20 -9.60
CA GLN A 136 22.22 -4.08 -10.06
C GLN A 136 23.15 -5.08 -9.36
N ALA A 137 23.01 -5.26 -8.05
CA ALA A 137 23.80 -6.22 -7.29
C ALA A 137 23.57 -7.66 -7.78
N VAL A 138 22.32 -8.03 -8.07
CA VAL A 138 21.98 -9.36 -8.62
C VAL A 138 22.57 -9.56 -10.02
N GLU A 139 22.52 -8.55 -10.89
CA GLU A 139 23.10 -8.61 -12.24
C GLU A 139 24.63 -8.81 -12.18
N VAL A 140 25.32 -8.16 -11.25
CA VAL A 140 26.77 -8.35 -11.02
C VAL A 140 27.08 -9.77 -10.57
N LEU A 141 26.31 -10.32 -9.62
CA LEU A 141 26.50 -11.69 -9.13
C LEU A 141 26.31 -12.73 -10.25
N ASN A 142 25.24 -12.60 -11.03
CA ASN A 142 24.97 -13.51 -12.15
C ASN A 142 26.06 -13.48 -13.23
N THR A 143 26.65 -12.30 -13.48
CA THR A 143 27.74 -12.16 -14.45
C THR A 143 29.03 -12.81 -13.94
N ALA A 144 29.34 -12.67 -12.65
CA ALA A 144 30.51 -13.28 -12.03
C ALA A 144 30.42 -14.82 -12.02
N ASP A 145 29.23 -15.38 -11.77
CA ASP A 145 29.02 -16.83 -11.80
C ASP A 145 29.11 -17.40 -13.23
N SER A 146 28.62 -16.67 -14.23
CA SER A 146 28.72 -17.05 -15.64
C SER A 146 30.17 -17.11 -16.15
N GLN A 147 31.04 -16.22 -15.66
CA GLN A 147 32.47 -16.22 -15.99
C GLN A 147 33.24 -17.37 -15.32
N LYS A 148 32.85 -17.76 -14.10
CA LYS A 148 33.45 -18.94 -13.43
C LYS A 148 33.10 -20.26 -14.12
N MET A 149 31.87 -20.41 -14.64
CA MET A 149 31.45 -21.63 -15.35
C MET A 149 32.08 -21.79 -16.74
N SER A 150 32.52 -20.70 -17.37
CA SER A 150 33.17 -20.73 -18.69
C SER A 150 34.71 -20.85 -18.63
N SER A 151 35.27 -20.93 -17.41
CA SER A 151 36.71 -21.05 -17.15
C SER A 151 37.14 -22.45 -16.70
N ASN A 152 36.21 -23.42 -16.66
CA ASN A 152 36.42 -24.84 -16.38
C ASN A 152 36.02 -25.69 -17.59
#